data_AF-A0AAV5X156-F1
#
_entry.id   AF-A0AAV5X156-F1
#
_cell.length_a   1.000
_cell.length_b   1.000
_cell.length_c   1.000
_cell.angle_alpha   90.00
_cell.angle_beta   90.00
_cell.angle_gamma   90.00
#
_symmetry.space_group_name_H-M   'P 1'
#
loop_
_entity.id
_entity.type
_entity.pdbx_description
1 polymer ?
#
loop_
_entity_poly.entity_id
_entity_poly.type
_entity_poly.pdbx_seq_one_letter_code
_entity_poly.pdbx_strand_id
1 'polypeptide(L)' 'IQTPLLIAPDDVPAHPYKVAMEVASLAPHAEVTIYPWKDSQEHIDEVVEHARRFLKAHEPIRA' A
#
# COMPACT_ATOMS: atom_id res chain seq x y z
N ILE A 1 -11.89 6.42 -15.44
CA ILE A 1 -10.83 5.44 -15.14
C ILE A 1 -10.44 5.66 -13.70
N GLN A 2 -10.52 4.63 -12.86
CA GLN A 2 -10.04 4.69 -11.48
C GLN A 2 -8.85 3.74 -11.40
N THR A 3 -7.68 4.28 -11.05
CA THR A 3 -6.47 3.50 -10.85
C THR A 3 -6.44 3.03 -9.40
N PRO A 4 -6.43 1.70 -9.14
CA PRO A 4 -6.26 1.19 -7.78
C PRO A 4 -4.92 1.65 -7.20
N LEU A 5 -4.91 2.01 -5.92
CA LEU A 5 -3.70 2.42 -5.21
C LEU A 5 -3.53 1.61 -3.93
N LEU A 6 -2.35 1.02 -3.75
CA LEU A 6 -1.88 0.44 -2.51
C LEU A 6 -0.72 1.30 -1.99
N ILE A 7 -0.86 1.79 -0.76
CA ILE A 7 0.11 2.70 -0.13
C ILE A 7 0.74 1.97 1.05
N ALA A 8 2.06 1.91 1.08
CA ALA A 8 2.83 1.36 2.20
C ALA A 8 3.54 2.50 2.94
N PRO A 9 2.99 3.01 4.06
CA PRO A 9 3.61 4.12 4.78
C PRO A 9 4.96 3.71 5.37
N ASP A 10 5.86 4.68 5.47
CA ASP A 10 7.19 4.52 6.03
C ASP A 10 7.58 5.78 6.81
N ASP A 11 8.66 5.71 7.57
CA ASP A 11 9.21 6.82 8.36
C ASP A 11 10.69 6.95 8.02
N VAL A 12 10.96 7.36 6.78
CA VAL A 12 12.29 7.76 6.34
C VAL A 12 12.21 9.07 5.57
N PRO A 13 13.27 9.90 5.52
CA PRO A 13 13.21 11.20 4.83
C PRO A 13 12.72 11.15 3.38
N ALA A 14 13.01 10.05 2.66
CA ALA A 14 12.56 9.84 1.29
C ALA A 14 11.08 9.41 1.17
N HIS A 15 10.51 8.85 2.23
CA HIS A 15 9.13 8.32 2.27
C HIS A 15 8.44 8.74 3.59
N PRO A 16 8.06 10.01 3.77
CA PRO A 16 7.48 10.46 5.04
C PRO A 16 6.05 9.94 5.25
N TYR A 17 5.79 9.38 6.43
CA TYR A 17 4.49 8.81 6.82
C TYR A 17 3.31 9.77 6.54
N LYS A 18 3.45 11.02 6.97
CA LYS A 18 2.39 12.03 6.82
C LYS A 18 1.99 12.21 5.35
N VAL A 19 2.97 12.27 4.45
CA VAL A 19 2.71 12.44 3.01
C VAL A 19 2.03 11.20 2.44
N ALA A 20 2.43 9.99 2.86
CA ALA A 20 1.77 8.76 2.45
C ALA A 20 0.28 8.73 2.87
N MET A 21 -0.02 9.15 4.11
CA MET A 21 -1.40 9.20 4.61
C MET A 21 -2.23 10.30 3.96
N GLU A 22 -1.63 11.45 3.62
CA GLU A 22 -2.31 12.49 2.84
C GLU A 22 -2.72 11.95 1.46
N VAL A 23 -1.83 11.24 0.76
CA VAL A 23 -2.16 10.58 -0.52
C VAL A 23 -3.31 9.58 -0.34
N ALA A 24 -3.25 8.76 0.71
CA ALA A 24 -4.32 7.80 1.01
C ALA A 24 -5.68 8.48 1.23
N SER A 25 -5.68 9.61 1.94
CA SER A 25 -6.91 10.37 2.20
C SER A 25 -7.52 11.01 0.94
N LEU A 26 -6.68 11.37 -0.03
CA LEU A 26 -7.10 12.01 -1.28
C LEU A 26 -7.58 10.99 -2.32
N ALA A 27 -7.14 9.74 -2.24
CA ALA A 27 -7.42 8.69 -3.20
C ALA A 27 -8.62 7.83 -2.78
N PRO A 28 -9.77 7.93 -3.47
CA PRO A 28 -10.92 7.09 -3.17
C PRO A 28 -10.58 5.61 -3.39
N HIS A 29 -10.88 4.77 -2.39
CA HIS A 29 -10.61 3.32 -2.38
C HIS A 29 -9.13 2.93 -2.36
N ALA A 30 -8.23 3.83 -1.93
CA ALA A 30 -6.86 3.42 -1.64
C ALA A 30 -6.83 2.41 -0.48
N GLU A 31 -5.99 1.39 -0.62
CA GLU A 31 -5.62 0.49 0.46
C GLU A 31 -4.33 0.96 1.11
N VAL A 32 -4.23 0.83 2.43
CA VAL A 32 -3.03 1.16 3.21
C VAL A 32 -2.56 -0.10 3.92
N THR A 33 -1.27 -0.40 3.85
CA THR A 33 -0.69 -1.52 4.60
C THR A 33 -0.65 -1.22 6.10
N ILE A 34 -0.35 -2.23 6.91
CA ILE A 34 0.03 -1.99 8.31
C ILE A 34 1.25 -1.07 8.41
N TYR A 35 1.38 -0.38 9.55
CA TYR A 35 2.54 0.44 9.90
C TYR A 35 2.83 0.32 11.41
N PRO A 36 4.09 0.14 11.84
CA PRO A 36 5.26 -0.15 11.00
C PRO A 36 5.17 -1.53 10.34
N TRP A 37 5.71 -1.68 9.14
CA TRP A 37 5.71 -2.96 8.42
C TRP A 37 7.09 -3.61 8.29
N LYS A 38 8.17 -2.89 8.64
CA LYS A 38 9.57 -3.35 8.55
C LYS A 38 10.21 -3.63 9.90
N ASP A 39 9.44 -3.60 10.98
CA ASP A 39 9.89 -3.83 12.35
C ASP A 39 10.06 -5.32 12.68
N SER A 40 9.38 -6.22 11.95
CA SER A 40 9.54 -7.66 12.08
C SER A 40 9.39 -8.39 10.74
N GLN A 41 9.91 -9.63 10.65
CA GLN A 41 9.70 -10.46 9.45
C GLN A 41 8.22 -10.81 9.26
N GLU A 42 7.48 -11.03 10.35
CA GLU A 42 6.04 -11.34 10.30
C GLU A 42 5.23 -10.21 9.67
N HIS A 43 5.51 -8.96 10.03
CA HIS A 43 4.85 -7.80 9.42
C HIS A 43 5.24 -7.62 7.94
N ILE A 44 6.51 -7.92 7.58
CA ILE A 44 6.93 -7.93 6.17
C ILE A 44 6.12 -8.97 5.39
N ASP A 45 5.99 -10.18 5.92
CA ASP A 45 5.24 -11.26 5.29
C ASP A 45 3.75 -10.88 5.13
N GLU A 46 3.15 -10.24 6.14
CA GLU A 46 1.78 -9.73 6.07
C GLU A 46 1.60 -8.71 4.95
N VAL A 47 2.51 -7.73 4.83
CA VAL A 47 2.45 -6.71 3.77
C VAL A 47 2.69 -7.31 2.38
N VAL A 48 3.57 -8.31 2.26
CA VAL A 48 3.76 -9.04 1.00
C VAL A 48 2.47 -9.75 0.59
N GLU A 49 1.78 -10.42 1.52
CA GLU A 49 0.51 -11.09 1.23
C GLU A 49 -0.61 -10.09 0.89
N HIS A 50 -0.63 -8.92 1.54
CA HIS A 50 -1.52 -7.82 1.16
C HIS A 50 -1.25 -7.36 -0.27
N ALA A 51 0.00 -7.10 -0.64
CA ALA A 51 0.38 -6.69 -1.98
C ALA A 51 -0.01 -7.74 -3.04
N ARG A 52 0.16 -9.04 -2.75
CA ARG A 52 -0.28 -10.13 -3.63
C ARG A 52 -1.79 -10.12 -3.85
N ARG A 53 -2.58 -9.98 -2.78
CA ARG A 53 -4.04 -9.89 -2.86
C ARG A 53 -4.49 -8.69 -3.70
N PHE A 54 -3.88 -7.53 -3.46
CA PHE A 54 -4.17 -6.30 -4.20
C PHE A 54 -3.90 -6.47 -5.71
N LEU A 55 -2.70 -6.95 -6.08
CA LEU A 55 -2.34 -7.15 -7.48
C LEU A 55 -3.27 -8.14 -8.20
N LYS A 56 -3.66 -9.22 -7.51
CA LYS A 56 -4.61 -10.21 -8.05
C LYS A 56 -6.02 -9.65 -8.22
N ALA A 57 -6.49 -8.81 -7.29
CA ALA A 57 -7.80 -8.18 -7.37
C ALA A 57 -7.89 -7.13 -8.50
N HIS A 58 -6.75 -6.58 -8.90
CA HIS A 58 -6.63 -5.50 -9.88
C HIS A 58 -5.86 -5.90 -11.14
N GLU A 59 -5.94 -7.19 -11.52
CA GLU A 59 -5.35 -7.65 -12.77
C GLU A 59 -5.91 -6.86 -13.97
N PRO A 60 -5.05 -6.40 -14.91
CA PRO A 60 -5.53 -5.75 -16.11
C PRO A 60 -6.47 -6.68 -16.88
N ILE A 61 -7.60 -6.15 -17.33
CA ILE A 61 -8.41 -6.84 -18.33
C ILE A 61 -7.55 -6.95 -19.59
N ARG A 62 -7.16 -8.17 -19.97
CA ARG A 62 -6.48 -8.40 -21.25
C ARG A 62 -7.39 -7.89 -22.36
N ALA A 63 -6.85 -7.01 -23.21
CA ALA A 63 -7.50 -6.53 -24.42
C ALA A 63 -7.69 -7.68 -25.42
#